data_AF-A0A532DKH3-F1
#
_entry.id   AF-A0A532DKH3-F1
#
_cell.length_a   1.000
_cell.length_b   1.000
_cell.length_c   1.000
_cell.angle_alpha   90.00
_cell.angle_beta   90.00
_cell.angle_gamma   90.00
#
_symmetry.space_group_name_H-M   'P 1'
#
loop_
_entity.id
_entity.type
_entity.pdbx_description
1 polymer ?
#
loop_
_entity_poly.entity_id
_entity_poly.type
_entity_poly.pdbx_seq_one_letter_code
_entity_poly.pdbx_strand_id
1 'polypeptide(L)'
;MVMQFTRSFLTVMVGIGDLGIGTRSDAAPAPCSLLTDAEVEQVVGKLMRTPKAEQEGRAAWCNYEFANGKDAMEVWVFPADGIERGRNKSMKPTAVKGLGEDKFIERGMHGLDYVNLFIKKGETTIQLSLKETAGDEEKLKALGKKAVGRL
;
A
#
# COMPACT_ATOMS: atom_id res chain seq x y z
N MET A 1 -46.66 62.92 31.39
CA MET A 1 -46.25 61.99 32.47
C MET A 1 -46.59 60.58 32.00
N VAL A 2 -45.73 59.61 32.32
CA VAL A 2 -45.73 58.17 31.94
C VAL A 2 -44.85 57.83 30.72
N MET A 3 -43.62 57.45 31.09
CA MET A 3 -42.62 56.61 30.43
C MET A 3 -43.19 55.25 29.99
N GLN A 4 -42.35 54.44 29.29
CA GLN A 4 -42.31 52.97 29.16
C GLN A 4 -42.43 52.52 27.68
N PHE A 5 -41.71 51.53 27.16
CA PHE A 5 -40.50 50.80 27.57
C PHE A 5 -39.89 50.18 26.30
N THR A 6 -38.57 50.19 26.25
CA THR A 6 -37.67 49.60 25.26
C THR A 6 -37.86 48.08 25.12
N ARG A 7 -37.84 47.55 23.88
CA ARG A 7 -37.34 46.20 23.57
C ARG A 7 -36.71 46.17 22.17
N SER A 8 -35.45 46.56 22.10
CA SER A 8 -34.58 46.25 20.96
C SER A 8 -34.20 44.78 21.03
N PHE A 9 -34.67 43.98 20.07
CA PHE A 9 -34.17 42.63 19.85
C PHE A 9 -32.81 42.71 19.14
N LEU A 10 -31.74 42.37 19.87
CA LEU A 10 -30.40 42.22 19.33
C LEU A 10 -30.24 40.77 18.86
N THR A 11 -30.28 40.54 17.55
CA THR A 11 -29.94 39.26 16.94
C THR A 11 -28.43 39.11 16.92
N VAL A 12 -27.88 38.29 17.81
CA VAL A 12 -26.46 37.88 17.78
C VAL A 12 -26.32 36.79 16.73
N MET A 13 -25.68 37.11 15.59
CA MET A 13 -25.21 36.10 14.65
C MET A 13 -24.05 35.35 15.27
N VAL A 14 -24.27 34.08 15.61
CA VAL A 14 -23.23 33.12 15.93
C VAL A 14 -22.43 32.87 14.65
N GLY A 15 -21.20 33.41 14.62
CA GLY A 15 -20.25 33.16 13.55
C GLY A 15 -19.93 31.68 13.48
N ILE A 16 -20.28 31.09 12.32
CA ILE A 16 -19.92 29.74 11.91
C ILE A 16 -18.40 29.74 11.75
N GLY A 17 -17.70 29.24 12.77
CA GLY A 17 -16.32 28.80 12.63
C GLY A 17 -16.33 27.53 11.82
N ASP A 18 -16.20 27.67 10.50
CA ASP A 18 -15.96 26.58 9.56
C ASP A 18 -14.60 25.96 9.91
N LEU A 19 -14.61 25.00 10.84
CA LEU A 19 -13.54 24.03 11.00
C LEU A 19 -13.61 23.14 9.76
N GLY A 20 -12.99 23.64 8.68
CA GLY A 20 -12.60 22.82 7.54
C GLY A 20 -11.60 21.76 8.03
N ILE A 21 -12.13 20.69 8.62
CA ILE A 21 -11.44 19.41 8.73
C ILE A 21 -11.32 18.94 7.28
N GLY A 22 -10.25 19.39 6.63
CA GLY A 22 -9.80 18.82 5.37
C GLY A 22 -9.53 17.36 5.62
N THR A 23 -10.49 16.51 5.27
CA THR A 23 -10.21 15.10 5.05
C THR A 23 -9.23 15.07 3.87
N ARG A 24 -7.92 14.99 4.17
CA ARG A 24 -6.98 14.42 3.21
C ARG A 24 -7.48 13.00 2.95
N SER A 25 -8.29 12.87 1.91
CA SER A 25 -8.49 11.59 1.26
C SER A 25 -7.16 11.29 0.57
N ASP A 26 -6.18 10.83 1.34
CA ASP A 26 -4.97 10.21 0.79
C ASP A 26 -5.45 8.96 0.08
N ALA A 27 -5.77 9.12 -1.21
CA ALA A 27 -6.14 8.01 -2.07
C ALA A 27 -5.02 6.97 -1.97
N ALA A 28 -5.40 5.70 -1.83
CA ALA A 28 -4.44 4.61 -1.76
C ALA A 28 -3.47 4.70 -2.97
N PRO A 29 -2.17 4.46 -2.77
CA PRO A 29 -1.18 4.63 -3.82
C PRO A 29 -1.45 3.67 -4.98
N ALA A 30 -1.28 4.16 -6.21
CA ALA A 30 -1.46 3.33 -7.39
C ALA A 30 -0.38 2.22 -7.43
N PRO A 31 -0.74 0.93 -7.57
CA PRO A 31 0.19 -0.17 -7.36
C PRO A 31 1.36 -0.18 -8.35
N CYS A 32 1.12 0.15 -9.63
CA CYS A 32 2.18 0.23 -10.65
C CYS A 32 3.07 1.47 -10.52
N SER A 33 2.74 2.41 -9.63
CA SER A 33 3.60 3.57 -9.37
C SER A 33 4.66 3.30 -8.30
N LEU A 34 4.51 2.20 -7.54
CA LEU A 34 5.41 1.84 -6.44
C LEU A 34 6.77 1.35 -6.92
N LEU A 35 6.86 0.84 -8.15
CA LEU A 35 8.11 0.40 -8.78
C LEU A 35 8.13 0.90 -10.22
N THR A 36 9.30 1.28 -10.69
CA THR A 36 9.48 1.58 -12.12
C THR A 36 9.87 0.30 -12.87
N ASP A 37 9.49 0.22 -14.14
CA ASP A 37 9.86 -0.89 -15.02
C ASP A 37 11.38 -1.15 -14.97
N ALA A 38 12.20 -0.09 -15.06
CA ALA A 38 13.66 -0.20 -15.01
C ALA A 38 14.19 -0.80 -13.70
N GLU A 39 13.57 -0.48 -12.56
CA GLU A 39 13.98 -1.07 -11.27
C GLU A 39 13.63 -2.55 -11.19
N VAL A 40 12.46 -2.93 -11.70
CA VAL A 40 12.05 -4.34 -11.76
C VAL A 40 12.94 -5.11 -12.73
N GLU A 41 13.24 -4.54 -13.88
CA GLU A 41 14.13 -5.15 -14.88
C GLU A 41 15.55 -5.33 -14.37
N GLN A 42 16.07 -4.36 -13.61
CA GLN A 42 17.40 -4.43 -13.03
C GLN A 42 17.51 -5.51 -11.94
N VAL A 43 16.46 -5.71 -11.14
CA VAL A 43 16.50 -6.61 -9.97
C VAL A 43 16.04 -8.03 -10.30
N VAL A 44 15.01 -8.17 -11.13
CA VAL A 44 14.37 -9.46 -11.40
C VAL A 44 14.73 -9.95 -12.80
N GLY A 45 14.54 -9.10 -13.80
CA GLY A 45 14.86 -9.41 -15.20
C GLY A 45 13.94 -8.72 -16.19
N LYS A 46 14.23 -8.88 -17.48
CA LYS A 46 13.55 -8.17 -18.57
C LYS A 46 12.03 -8.45 -18.60
N LEU A 47 11.23 -7.38 -18.70
CA LEU A 47 9.79 -7.48 -18.80
C LEU A 47 9.37 -7.87 -20.24
N MET A 48 8.31 -8.65 -20.34
CA MET A 48 7.71 -9.02 -21.62
C MET A 48 6.84 -7.90 -22.17
N ARG A 49 6.17 -7.16 -21.28
CA ARG A 49 5.22 -6.10 -21.58
C ARG A 49 5.11 -5.11 -20.41
N THR A 50 4.50 -3.96 -20.68
CA THR A 50 4.18 -2.96 -19.65
C THR A 50 3.33 -3.59 -18.53
N PRO A 51 3.67 -3.35 -17.25
CA PRO A 51 2.90 -3.84 -16.12
C PRO A 51 1.45 -3.36 -16.14
N LYS A 52 0.53 -4.21 -15.71
CA LYS A 52 -0.91 -3.92 -15.75
C LYS A 52 -1.46 -3.78 -14.33
N ALA A 53 -2.11 -2.64 -14.07
CA ALA A 53 -2.84 -2.42 -12.83
C ALA A 53 -4.23 -3.07 -12.89
N GLU A 54 -4.62 -3.70 -11.79
CA GLU A 54 -5.94 -4.28 -11.57
C GLU A 54 -6.42 -3.95 -10.15
N GLN A 55 -7.73 -4.06 -9.91
CA GLN A 55 -8.33 -3.71 -8.63
C GLN A 55 -9.55 -4.59 -8.33
N GLU A 56 -9.67 -5.01 -7.08
CA GLU A 56 -10.82 -5.72 -6.55
C GLU A 56 -11.15 -5.20 -5.15
N GLY A 57 -12.30 -4.54 -5.02
CA GLY A 57 -12.70 -3.88 -3.79
C GLY A 57 -11.66 -2.87 -3.30
N ARG A 58 -11.15 -3.07 -2.07
CA ARG A 58 -10.11 -2.22 -1.45
C ARG A 58 -8.67 -2.68 -1.74
N ALA A 59 -8.50 -3.75 -2.51
CA ALA A 59 -7.20 -4.23 -2.94
C ALA A 59 -6.93 -3.80 -4.37
N ALA A 60 -5.74 -3.27 -4.64
CA ALA A 60 -5.27 -2.99 -5.99
C ALA A 60 -3.92 -3.67 -6.18
N TRP A 61 -3.63 -4.15 -7.39
CA TRP A 61 -2.34 -4.78 -7.66
C TRP A 61 -1.80 -4.44 -9.05
N CYS A 62 -0.49 -4.66 -9.21
CA CYS A 62 0.21 -4.49 -10.46
C CYS A 62 0.89 -5.80 -10.84
N ASN A 63 0.56 -6.32 -12.02
CA ASN A 63 1.10 -7.56 -12.56
C ASN A 63 2.33 -7.28 -13.44
N TYR A 64 3.43 -7.96 -13.15
CA TYR A 64 4.67 -7.92 -13.92
C TYR A 64 4.93 -9.29 -14.54
N GLU A 65 5.04 -9.31 -15.86
CA GLU A 65 5.32 -10.52 -16.63
C GLU A 65 6.69 -10.42 -17.29
N PHE A 66 7.49 -11.47 -17.11
CA PHE A 66 8.87 -11.50 -17.54
C PHE A 66 9.05 -12.24 -18.86
N ALA A 67 9.99 -11.78 -19.69
CA ALA A 67 10.27 -12.37 -21.00
C ALA A 67 10.76 -13.82 -20.93
N ASN A 68 11.22 -14.27 -19.77
CA ASN A 68 11.65 -15.65 -19.55
C ASN A 68 10.48 -16.65 -19.41
N GLY A 69 9.24 -16.16 -19.29
CA GLY A 69 8.02 -16.97 -19.15
C GLY A 69 7.96 -17.85 -17.90
N LYS A 70 8.92 -17.72 -16.97
CA LYS A 70 9.04 -18.56 -15.77
C LYS A 70 8.76 -17.79 -14.50
N ASP A 71 9.12 -16.52 -14.49
CA ASP A 71 8.92 -15.63 -13.37
C ASP A 71 7.62 -14.83 -13.56
N ALA A 72 6.95 -14.58 -12.45
CA ALA A 72 5.85 -13.63 -12.34
C ALA A 72 6.04 -12.87 -11.03
N MET A 73 5.72 -11.57 -11.06
CA MET A 73 5.78 -10.73 -9.88
C MET A 73 4.50 -9.91 -9.79
N GLU A 74 4.02 -9.73 -8.57
CA GLU A 74 2.87 -8.89 -8.28
C GLU A 74 3.21 -7.91 -7.17
N VAL A 75 2.69 -6.68 -7.29
CA VAL A 75 2.73 -5.67 -6.24
C VAL A 75 1.29 -5.40 -5.83
N TRP A 76 0.90 -5.86 -4.65
CA TRP A 76 -0.41 -5.60 -4.08
C TRP A 76 -0.37 -4.43 -3.11
N VAL A 77 -1.45 -3.66 -3.09
CA VAL A 77 -1.71 -2.54 -2.20
C VAL A 77 -3.02 -2.83 -1.48
N PHE A 78 -2.96 -2.80 -0.16
CA PHE A 78 -4.09 -2.99 0.74
C PHE A 78 -4.14 -1.84 1.77
N PRO A 79 -5.27 -1.66 2.46
CA PRO A 79 -5.29 -0.84 3.68
C PRO A 79 -4.38 -1.44 4.77
N ALA A 80 -4.13 -0.66 5.84
CA ALA A 80 -3.26 -1.06 6.95
C ALA A 80 -3.59 -2.41 7.59
N ASP A 81 -4.87 -2.79 7.63
CA ASP A 81 -5.33 -4.09 8.14
C ASP A 81 -4.87 -5.29 7.28
N GLY A 82 -4.33 -5.04 6.08
CA GLY A 82 -3.74 -6.04 5.21
C GLY A 82 -2.56 -6.79 5.84
N ILE A 83 -1.78 -6.14 6.71
CA ILE A 83 -0.61 -6.77 7.34
C ILE A 83 -1.01 -7.93 8.26
N GLU A 84 -2.08 -7.74 9.04
CA GLU A 84 -2.60 -8.75 9.96
C GLU A 84 -3.26 -9.89 9.19
N ARG A 85 -4.01 -9.57 8.13
CA ARG A 85 -4.55 -10.59 7.22
C ARG A 85 -3.45 -11.43 6.59
N GLY A 86 -2.35 -10.80 6.15
CA GLY A 86 -1.20 -11.49 5.61
C GLY A 86 -0.59 -12.46 6.62
N ARG A 87 -0.34 -12.02 7.86
CA ARG A 87 0.18 -12.88 8.94
C ARG A 87 -0.73 -14.07 9.22
N ASN A 88 -2.04 -13.84 9.34
CA ASN A 88 -3.01 -14.88 9.68
C ASN A 88 -3.14 -15.96 8.59
N LYS A 89 -2.79 -15.63 7.34
CA LYS A 89 -2.75 -16.57 6.21
C LYS A 89 -1.37 -17.17 5.94
N SER A 90 -0.34 -16.68 6.62
CA SER A 90 1.04 -17.14 6.45
C SER A 90 1.25 -18.45 7.19
N MET A 91 1.98 -19.39 6.59
CA MET A 91 2.37 -20.64 7.23
C MET A 91 3.67 -20.51 8.01
N LYS A 92 4.63 -19.71 7.53
CA LYS A 92 5.98 -19.56 8.08
C LYS A 92 6.48 -18.09 8.04
N PRO A 93 5.75 -17.15 8.68
CA PRO A 93 6.12 -15.75 8.63
C PRO A 93 7.46 -15.52 9.34
N THR A 94 8.40 -14.89 8.63
CA THR A 94 9.74 -14.57 9.12
C THR A 94 9.90 -13.05 9.22
N ALA A 95 10.33 -12.57 10.38
CA ALA A 95 10.54 -11.14 10.60
C ALA A 95 11.68 -10.59 9.72
N VAL A 96 11.47 -9.39 9.16
CA VAL A 96 12.50 -8.67 8.40
C VAL A 96 12.92 -7.41 9.15
N LYS A 97 14.22 -7.10 9.13
CA LYS A 97 14.77 -5.87 9.72
C LYS A 97 14.75 -4.74 8.70
N GLY A 98 14.41 -3.53 9.15
CA GLY A 98 14.23 -2.37 8.27
C GLY A 98 12.98 -2.51 7.38
N LEU A 99 12.61 -1.44 6.66
CA LEU A 99 11.41 -1.33 5.82
C LEU A 99 10.11 -1.16 6.62
N GLY A 100 9.51 0.03 6.55
CA GLY A 100 8.21 0.33 7.14
C GLY A 100 8.14 0.16 8.66
N GLU A 101 6.92 0.29 9.17
CA GLU A 101 6.59 0.09 10.58
C GLU A 101 6.54 -1.41 10.89
N ASP A 102 5.84 -2.16 10.05
CA ASP A 102 5.69 -3.60 10.19
C ASP A 102 5.96 -4.35 8.87
N LYS A 103 6.53 -5.55 8.96
CA LYS A 103 7.05 -6.30 7.81
C LYS A 103 7.41 -7.73 8.18
N PHE A 104 7.17 -8.62 7.22
CA PHE A 104 7.60 -10.01 7.30
C PHE A 104 7.66 -10.62 5.90
N ILE A 105 8.40 -11.72 5.78
CA ILE A 105 8.43 -12.58 4.60
C ILE A 105 7.70 -13.87 4.89
N GLU A 106 6.93 -14.34 3.91
CA GLU A 106 6.29 -15.64 3.92
C GLU A 106 6.69 -16.43 2.67
N ARG A 107 6.90 -17.74 2.82
CA ARG A 107 7.13 -18.66 1.70
C ARG A 107 6.02 -19.69 1.63
N GLY A 108 5.52 -19.94 0.42
CA GLY A 108 4.56 -21.02 0.21
C GLY A 108 3.09 -20.64 0.46
N MET A 109 2.76 -19.35 0.55
CA MET A 109 1.39 -18.91 0.86
C MET A 109 0.39 -19.56 -0.12
N HIS A 110 -0.69 -20.16 0.41
CA HIS A 110 -1.68 -20.93 -0.35
C HIS A 110 -1.14 -22.16 -1.10
N GLY A 111 0.03 -22.69 -0.72
CA GLY A 111 0.66 -23.83 -1.37
C GLY A 111 1.30 -23.51 -2.72
N LEU A 112 1.45 -22.23 -3.05
CA LEU A 112 2.07 -21.75 -4.28
C LEU A 112 3.56 -21.50 -4.07
N ASP A 113 4.36 -21.63 -5.13
CA ASP A 113 5.80 -21.39 -5.15
C ASP A 113 6.14 -19.89 -5.21
N TYR A 114 5.60 -19.11 -4.27
CA TYR A 114 5.86 -17.68 -4.12
C TYR A 114 6.47 -17.34 -2.78
N VAL A 115 7.37 -16.36 -2.82
CA VAL A 115 7.84 -15.61 -1.67
C VAL A 115 7.11 -14.28 -1.65
N ASN A 116 6.54 -13.95 -0.49
CA ASN A 116 5.74 -12.75 -0.29
C ASN A 116 6.42 -11.89 0.77
N LEU A 117 6.81 -10.67 0.42
CA LEU A 117 7.24 -9.65 1.37
C LEU A 117 6.09 -8.70 1.65
N PHE A 118 5.58 -8.73 2.87
CA PHE A 118 4.58 -7.78 3.35
C PHE A 118 5.26 -6.62 4.07
N ILE A 119 4.80 -5.40 3.82
CA ILE A 119 5.29 -4.18 4.48
C ILE A 119 4.12 -3.24 4.74
N LYS A 120 3.94 -2.81 5.99
CA LYS A 120 3.02 -1.73 6.39
C LYS A 120 3.79 -0.43 6.60
N LYS A 121 3.24 0.67 6.08
CA LYS A 121 3.70 2.04 6.34
C LYS A 121 2.46 2.96 6.39
N GLY A 122 2.23 3.61 7.53
CA GLY A 122 1.01 4.39 7.77
C GLY A 122 -0.25 3.55 7.51
N GLU A 123 -1.16 4.11 6.71
CA GLU A 123 -2.45 3.50 6.37
C GLU A 123 -2.39 2.48 5.23
N THR A 124 -1.21 2.18 4.70
CA THR A 124 -1.02 1.29 3.55
C THR A 124 -0.22 0.04 3.93
N THR A 125 -0.67 -1.11 3.45
CA THR A 125 0.11 -2.35 3.39
C THR A 125 0.43 -2.67 1.94
N ILE A 126 1.69 -2.93 1.63
CA ILE A 126 2.11 -3.50 0.35
C ILE A 126 2.52 -4.96 0.51
N GLN A 127 2.23 -5.78 -0.49
CA GLN A 127 2.74 -7.13 -0.61
C GLN A 127 3.46 -7.25 -1.95
N LEU A 128 4.74 -7.61 -1.89
CA LEU A 128 5.55 -7.93 -3.06
C LEU A 128 5.62 -9.45 -3.17
N SER A 129 5.05 -10.00 -4.23
CA SER A 129 5.02 -11.43 -4.50
C SER A 129 5.96 -11.75 -5.64
N LEU A 130 6.89 -12.67 -5.46
CA LEU A 130 7.79 -13.15 -6.50
C LEU A 130 7.88 -14.67 -6.43
N LYS A 131 7.95 -15.32 -7.59
CA LYS A 131 8.19 -16.76 -7.65
C LYS A 131 9.47 -17.16 -6.90
N GLU A 132 9.39 -18.23 -6.12
CA GLU A 132 10.47 -18.75 -5.30
C GLU A 132 11.62 -19.24 -6.19
N THR A 133 12.78 -18.60 -6.03
CA THR A 133 14.01 -18.83 -6.80
C THR A 133 15.23 -18.44 -5.97
N ALA A 134 16.42 -18.81 -6.42
CA ALA A 134 17.64 -18.36 -5.75
C ALA A 134 17.71 -16.81 -5.69
N GLY A 135 17.88 -16.28 -4.48
CA GLY A 135 17.99 -14.83 -4.23
C GLY A 135 16.67 -14.06 -4.22
N ASP A 136 15.52 -14.73 -4.26
CA ASP A 136 14.18 -14.11 -4.26
C ASP A 136 13.97 -13.08 -3.12
N GLU A 137 14.39 -13.41 -1.90
CA GLU A 137 14.24 -12.60 -0.71
C GLU A 137 15.06 -11.31 -0.78
N GLU A 138 16.28 -11.39 -1.32
CA GLU A 138 17.14 -10.21 -1.51
C GLU A 138 16.56 -9.28 -2.58
N LYS A 139 16.05 -9.86 -3.68
CA LYS A 139 15.33 -9.12 -4.73
C LYS A 139 14.10 -8.40 -4.15
N LEU A 140 13.28 -9.12 -3.39
CA LEU A 140 12.09 -8.56 -2.75
C LEU A 140 12.44 -7.45 -1.76
N LYS A 141 13.48 -7.61 -0.93
CA LYS A 141 13.94 -6.57 -0.01
C LYS A 141 14.44 -5.33 -0.75
N ALA A 142 15.17 -5.51 -1.85
CA ALA A 142 15.65 -4.40 -2.67
C ALA A 142 14.49 -3.60 -3.28
N LEU A 143 13.50 -4.27 -3.86
CA LEU A 143 12.29 -3.64 -4.41
C LEU A 143 11.42 -3.04 -3.30
N GLY A 144 11.28 -3.73 -2.17
CA GLY A 144 10.57 -3.25 -0.98
C GLY A 144 11.12 -1.92 -0.47
N LYS A 145 12.44 -1.74 -0.48
CA LYS A 145 13.06 -0.45 -0.14
C LYS A 145 12.65 0.67 -1.08
N LYS A 146 12.54 0.39 -2.38
CA LYS A 146 12.11 1.36 -3.40
C LYS A 146 10.63 1.71 -3.23
N ALA A 147 9.78 0.70 -3.11
CA ALA A 147 8.35 0.87 -2.93
C ALA A 147 8.02 1.68 -1.66
N VAL A 148 8.64 1.35 -0.52
CA VAL A 148 8.48 2.10 0.74
C VAL A 148 8.92 3.56 0.61
N GLY A 149 9.88 3.88 -0.26
CA GLY A 149 10.31 5.25 -0.52
C GLY A 149 9.29 6.10 -1.29
N ARG A 150 8.28 5.46 -1.89
CA ARG A 150 7.19 6.10 -2.66
C ARG A 150 5.84 6.14 -1.94
N LEU A 151 5.77 5.50 -0.77
CA LEU A 151 4.69 5.60 0.21
C LEU A 151 4.93 6.80 1.12
#